data_AF-A0A4R0TPB9-F1
#
_entry.id   AF-A0A4R0TPB9-F1
#
_cell.length_a   1.000
_cell.length_b   1.000
_cell.length_c   1.000
_cell.angle_alpha   90.00
_cell.angle_beta   90.00
_cell.angle_gamma   90.00
#
_symmetry.space_group_name_H-M   'P 1'
#
loop_
_entity.id
_entity.type
_entity.pdbx_description
1 polymer ?
#
loop_
_entity_poly.entity_id
_entity_poly.type
_entity_poly.pdbx_seq_one_letter_code
_entity_poly.pdbx_strand_id
1 'polypeptide(L)' 'MAQNRPIVWLDDEETTYNAGLAIQATPHEAPVLGVGPDSAIGVGRPQMDLVEDFIHDPPAGSVVRFETAGDGHEGHWGF' A
#
# COMPACT_ATOMS: atom_id res chain seq x y z
N MET A 1 16.19 -10.27 -16.12
CA MET A 1 14.81 -10.69 -15.82
C MET A 1 14.21 -9.61 -14.94
N ALA A 2 13.04 -9.06 -15.30
CA ALA A 2 12.36 -8.09 -14.43
C ALA A 2 12.09 -8.77 -13.09
N GLN A 3 12.58 -8.17 -12.02
CA GLN A 3 12.32 -8.67 -10.67
C GLN A 3 10.95 -8.11 -10.28
N ASN A 4 9.87 -8.89 -10.46
CA ASN A 4 8.51 -8.59 -9.96
C ASN A 4 8.48 -8.72 -8.43
N ARG A 5 9.35 -7.98 -7.75
CA ARG A 5 9.38 -7.96 -6.30
C ARG A 5 8.29 -7.01 -5.81
N PRO A 6 7.56 -7.38 -4.74
CA PRO A 6 6.56 -6.49 -4.17
C PRO A 6 7.19 -5.16 -3.77
N ILE A 7 6.46 -4.07 -4.01
CA ILE A 7 6.84 -2.73 -3.57
C ILE A 7 5.94 -2.38 -2.39
N VAL A 8 6.56 -1.96 -1.29
CA VAL A 8 5.86 -1.38 -0.14
C VAL A 8 6.25 0.08 -0.08
N TRP A 9 5.26 0.97 -0.18
CA TRP A 9 5.43 2.42 -0.08
C TRP A 9 4.82 2.87 1.23
N LEU A 10 5.66 3.41 2.13
CA LEU A 10 5.26 3.93 3.43
C LEU A 10 5.33 5.45 3.36
N ASP A 11 4.20 6.11 3.46
CA ASP A 11 4.12 7.57 3.34
C ASP A 11 2.89 8.12 4.07
N ASP A 12 3.09 8.97 5.06
CA ASP A 12 2.03 9.51 5.93
C ASP A 12 1.27 10.69 5.32
N GLU A 13 1.82 11.36 4.31
CA GLU A 13 1.19 12.51 3.65
C GLU A 13 0.66 12.17 2.24
N GLU A 14 1.36 11.27 1.52
CA GLU A 14 1.09 11.03 0.09
C GLU A 14 0.30 9.74 -0.20
N THR A 15 0.02 8.91 0.82
CA THR A 15 -0.83 7.71 0.68
C THR A 15 -2.32 8.08 0.56
N THR A 16 -2.67 8.72 -0.56
CA THR A 16 -4.01 9.25 -0.85
C THR A 16 -4.72 8.43 -1.93
N TYR A 17 -6.05 8.58 -2.02
CA TYR A 17 -6.85 7.97 -3.09
C TYR A 17 -6.33 8.31 -4.50
N ASN A 18 -5.94 9.57 -4.72
CA ASN A 18 -5.43 10.02 -6.02
C ASN A 18 -4.08 9.39 -6.36
N ALA A 19 -3.20 9.18 -5.37
CA ALA A 19 -1.95 8.46 -5.56
C ALA A 19 -2.23 6.99 -5.94
N GLY A 20 -3.19 6.35 -5.29
CA GLY A 20 -3.65 4.99 -5.64
C GLY A 20 -4.11 4.89 -7.10
N LEU A 21 -4.94 5.84 -7.57
CA LEU A 21 -5.36 5.89 -8.97
C LEU A 21 -4.20 6.12 -9.95
N ALA A 22 -3.26 7.00 -9.60
CA ALA A 22 -2.10 7.30 -10.44
C ALA A 22 -1.19 6.06 -10.60
N ILE A 23 -0.95 5.33 -9.51
CA ILE A 23 -0.18 4.08 -9.54
C ILE A 23 -0.91 3.02 -10.37
N GLN A 24 -2.22 2.84 -10.15
CA GLN A 24 -3.02 1.87 -10.90
C GLN A 24 -3.04 2.16 -12.41
N ALA A 25 -3.08 3.44 -12.81
CA ALA A 25 -3.08 3.85 -14.21
C ALA A 25 -1.69 3.79 -14.88
N THR A 26 -0.62 3.65 -14.10
CA THR A 26 0.75 3.58 -14.62
C THR A 26 1.11 2.13 -14.96
N PRO A 27 1.69 1.83 -16.13
CA PRO A 27 2.15 0.47 -16.42
C PRO A 27 3.25 0.03 -15.42
N HIS A 28 2.96 -1.00 -14.64
CA HIS A 28 3.87 -1.62 -13.69
C HIS A 28 3.63 -3.13 -13.66
N GLU A 29 4.65 -3.93 -13.33
CA GLU A 29 4.54 -5.40 -13.27
C GLU A 29 4.58 -5.95 -11.83
N ALA A 30 5.10 -5.15 -10.90
CA ALA A 30 5.18 -5.50 -9.49
C ALA A 30 3.88 -5.17 -8.77
N PRO A 31 3.44 -5.97 -7.78
CA PRO A 31 2.35 -5.56 -6.90
C PRO A 31 2.84 -4.45 -5.95
N VAL A 32 1.97 -3.50 -5.63
CA VAL A 32 2.24 -2.36 -4.77
C VAL A 32 1.29 -2.36 -3.57
N LEU A 33 1.87 -2.17 -2.39
CA LEU A 33 1.15 -1.87 -1.16
C LEU A 33 1.54 -0.46 -0.71
N GLY A 34 0.59 0.47 -0.75
CA GLY A 34 0.68 1.77 -0.08
C GLY A 34 0.22 1.64 1.36
N VAL A 35 1.00 2.16 2.30
CA VAL A 35 0.64 2.23 3.72
C VAL A 35 0.76 3.67 4.15
N GLY A 36 -0.35 4.25 4.61
CA GLY A 36 -0.43 5.57 5.21
C GLY A 36 -0.31 5.41 6.71
N PRO A 37 0.88 5.59 7.30
CA PRO A 37 1.05 5.47 8.73
C PRO A 37 0.32 6.60 9.44
N ASP A 38 0.03 6.42 10.73
CA ASP A 38 -0.48 7.51 11.54
C ASP A 38 0.60 8.59 11.68
N SER A 39 0.26 9.85 11.44
CA SER A 39 1.24 10.94 11.44
C SER A 39 1.82 11.26 12.83
N ALA A 40 1.17 10.84 13.90
CA ALA A 40 1.64 11.02 15.27
C ALA A 40 2.45 9.83 15.81
N ILE A 41 2.10 8.60 15.42
CA ILE A 41 2.72 7.38 15.97
C ILE A 41 3.48 6.52 14.94
N GLY A 42 3.40 6.84 13.66
CA GLY A 42 4.00 6.08 12.57
C GLY A 42 3.28 4.76 12.27
N VAL A 43 4.04 3.75 11.83
CA VAL A 43 3.48 2.47 11.39
C VAL A 43 3.04 1.63 12.60
N GLY A 44 1.76 1.30 12.65
CA GLY A 44 1.21 0.43 13.68
C GLY A 44 1.58 -1.05 13.49
N ARG A 45 1.45 -1.85 14.55
CA ARG A 45 1.66 -3.32 14.45
C ARG A 45 0.76 -3.98 13.40
N PRO A 46 -0.55 -3.67 13.30
CA PRO A 46 -1.39 -4.28 12.25
C PRO A 46 -0.93 -3.95 10.83
N GLN A 47 -0.40 -2.73 10.61
CA GLN A 47 0.16 -2.33 9.33
C GLN A 47 1.47 -3.08 9.03
N MET A 48 2.32 -3.29 10.05
CA MET A 48 3.52 -4.12 9.90
C MET A 48 3.18 -5.59 9.60
N ASP A 49 2.17 -6.17 10.27
CA ASP A 49 1.71 -7.54 9.98
C ASP A 49 1.24 -7.64 8.52
N LEU A 50 0.51 -6.64 8.02
CA LEU A 50 0.05 -6.56 6.64
C LEU A 50 1.22 -6.44 5.65
N VAL A 51 2.24 -5.63 5.97
CA VAL A 51 3.47 -5.50 5.17
C VAL A 51 4.21 -6.83 5.10
N GLU A 52 4.36 -7.54 6.21
CA GLU A 52 5.03 -8.84 6.27
C GLU A 52 4.28 -9.89 5.44
N ASP A 53 2.95 -9.96 5.58
CA ASP A 53 2.10 -10.86 4.79
C ASP A 53 2.21 -10.57 3.28
N PHE A 54 2.17 -9.29 2.89
CA PHE A 54 2.28 -8.88 1.48
C PHE A 54 3.64 -9.22 0.86
N ILE A 55 4.72 -9.11 1.64
CA ILE A 55 6.07 -9.49 1.19
C ILE A 55 6.21 -11.02 1.11
N HIS A 56 5.60 -11.75 2.04
CA HIS A 56 5.67 -13.20 2.11
C HIS A 56 4.90 -13.89 0.99
N ASP A 57 3.68 -13.43 0.71
CA ASP A 57 2.79 -13.95 -0.35
C ASP A 57 2.24 -12.81 -1.21
N PRO A 58 3.07 -12.23 -2.10
CA PRO A 58 2.65 -11.11 -2.92
C PRO A 58 1.62 -11.55 -3.98
N PRO A 59 0.56 -10.76 -4.23
CA PRO A 59 -0.40 -11.08 -5.28
C PRO A 59 0.26 -11.09 -6.66
N ALA A 60 -0.25 -11.93 -7.55
CA ALA A 60 0.26 -12.01 -8.91
C ALA A 60 -0.13 -10.76 -9.73
N GLY A 61 0.85 -10.20 -10.46
CA GLY A 61 0.64 -9.08 -11.37
C GLY A 61 0.61 -7.71 -10.69
N SER A 62 0.08 -6.71 -11.40
CA SER A 62 0.10 -5.29 -11.05
C SER A 62 -1.07 -4.91 -10.14
N VAL A 63 -1.15 -5.53 -8.96
CA VAL A 63 -2.18 -5.22 -7.95
C VAL A 63 -1.70 -4.04 -7.10
N VAL A 64 -2.57 -3.08 -6.86
CA VAL A 64 -2.33 -1.94 -5.97
C VAL A 64 -3.26 -2.05 -4.77
N ARG A 65 -2.74 -2.05 -3.55
CA ARG A 65 -3.52 -2.04 -2.30
C ARG A 65 -3.11 -0.85 -1.45
N PHE A 66 -4.05 -0.27 -0.72
CA PHE A 66 -3.79 0.85 0.18
C PHE A 66 -4.37 0.57 1.57
N GLU A 67 -3.56 0.75 2.60
CA GLU A 67 -3.95 0.67 4.01
C GLU A 67 -3.58 1.97 4.72
N THR A 68 -4.56 2.70 5.26
CA THR A 68 -4.32 3.95 6.00
C THR A 68 -4.68 3.75 7.47
N ALA A 69 -3.89 4.34 8.38
CA ALA A 69 -4.24 4.35 9.79
C ALA A 69 -5.55 5.13 9.97
N GLY A 70 -6.62 4.44 10.37
CA GLY A 70 -7.96 4.99 10.31
C GLY A 70 -8.23 6.06 11.38
N ASP A 71 -8.38 7.32 10.95
CA ASP A 71 -9.17 8.33 11.66
C ASP A 71 -10.64 8.22 11.24
N GLY A 72 -11.34 7.14 11.62
CA GLY A 72 -12.82 7.03 11.65
C GLY A 72 -13.68 7.36 10.40
N HIS A 73 -13.12 7.84 9.28
CA HIS A 73 -13.88 8.40 8.15
C HIS A 73 -13.43 7.91 6.75
N GLU A 74 -12.26 7.29 6.61
CA GLU A 74 -11.74 6.87 5.30
C GLU A 74 -11.35 5.39 5.34
N GLY A 75 -12.33 4.55 5.69
CA GLY A 75 -12.17 3.10 5.63
C GLY A 75 -12.24 2.58 4.19
N HIS A 76 -11.17 1.90 3.77
CA HIS A 76 -11.08 1.06 2.58
C HIS A 76 -11.45 1.72 1.25
N TRP A 77 -10.43 2.23 0.56
CA TRP A 77 -10.50 2.54 -0.86
C TRP A 77 -10.42 1.22 -1.66
N GLY A 78 -11.44 0.93 -2.47
CA GLY A 78 -11.66 -0.37 -3.12
C GLY A 78 -10.65 -0.75 -4.20
N PHE A 79 -9.40 -1.01 -3.81
CA PHE A 79 -8.32 -1.52 -4.64
C PHE A 79 -7.87 -2.91 -4.18
#